data_AF-A0A1Z8R9Z1-F1
#
_entry.id   AF-A0A1Z8R9Z1-F1
#
_cell.length_a   1.000
_cell.length_b   1.000
_cell.length_c   1.000
_cell.angle_alpha   90.00
_cell.angle_beta   90.00
_cell.angle_gamma   90.00
#
_symmetry.space_group_name_H-M   'P 1'
#
loop_
_entity.id
_entity.type
_entity.pdbx_description
1 polymer ?
#
loop_
_entity_poly.entity_id
_entity_poly.type
_entity_poly.pdbx_seq_one_letter_code
_entity_poly.pdbx_strand_id
1 'polypeptide(L)'
;MPYQAVLLMIAMGSVIAWALCWAERKLPPDTASQIEALNQLLPQTQCAQCGYPGCRPYAMAIQTGKAPINLCPPGGQITVKKLAELTGQSLKILSSVSDPTMRAVIRESDCIGCTLCIEACPVDAIIGATQKTHTVIEDECTGCELCLPPCPVDCIDLVSISLDTTSVDTTSHVVASSLDKTQPQMSASIAVSDDCVRCGECIPVCPKSLTPVAMYWQRNNVTEMEALRLAECIECSRCDRVCPSELPLATIFSDAKGTLRQEQQRKESAIYSEARFSAREERRTHAPPVSKSPIPTPSDLLKIAQRQRVETGQDGI
;
A
#
# COMPACT_ATOMS: atom_id res chain seq x y z
N MET A 1 61.14 -1.78 10.77
CA MET A 1 60.52 -0.78 9.87
C MET A 1 59.13 -1.13 9.28
N PRO A 2 58.49 -2.32 9.47
CA PRO A 2 57.21 -2.60 8.77
C PRO A 2 55.99 -1.87 9.37
N TYR A 3 56.05 -1.52 10.67
CA TYR A 3 54.92 -0.88 11.37
C TYR A 3 54.64 0.58 10.92
N GLN A 4 55.66 1.28 10.39
CA GLN A 4 55.50 2.66 9.93
C GLN A 4 54.56 2.76 8.72
N ALA A 5 54.62 1.82 7.78
CA ALA A 5 53.73 1.79 6.62
C ALA A 5 52.27 1.51 7.03
N VAL A 6 52.05 0.65 8.02
CA VAL A 6 50.73 0.32 8.56
C VAL A 6 50.10 1.54 9.25
N LEU A 7 50.87 2.26 10.08
CA LEU A 7 50.39 3.48 10.73
C LEU A 7 49.98 4.57 9.73
N LEU A 8 50.75 4.75 8.65
CA LEU A 8 50.47 5.75 7.62
C LEU A 8 49.17 5.45 6.86
N MET A 9 48.92 4.17 6.55
CA MET A 9 47.68 3.72 5.91
C MET A 9 46.46 3.95 6.82
N ILE A 10 46.57 3.63 8.11
CA ILE A 10 45.49 3.85 9.09
C ILE A 10 45.18 5.34 9.24
N ALA A 11 46.22 6.18 9.34
CA ALA A 11 46.05 7.63 9.47
C ALA A 11 45.39 8.25 8.22
N MET A 12 45.77 7.83 7.02
CA MET A 12 45.15 8.34 5.79
C MET A 12 43.70 7.86 5.67
N GLY A 13 43.42 6.60 6.03
CA GLY A 13 42.06 6.07 6.06
C GLY A 13 41.15 6.79 7.04
N SER A 14 41.65 7.13 8.24
CA SER A 14 40.85 7.86 9.23
C SER A 14 40.56 9.30 8.82
N VAL A 15 41.51 9.98 8.16
CA VAL A 15 41.30 11.34 7.62
C VAL A 15 40.26 11.34 6.51
N ILE A 16 40.31 10.38 5.57
CA ILE A 16 39.32 10.26 4.50
C ILE A 16 37.94 9.94 5.07
N ALA A 17 37.85 8.98 6.01
CA ALA A 17 36.59 8.64 6.66
C ALA A 17 35.98 9.84 7.42
N TRP A 18 36.82 10.61 8.12
CA TRP A 18 36.40 11.82 8.81
C TRP A 18 35.90 12.90 7.83
N ALA A 19 36.62 13.11 6.72
CA ALA A 19 36.22 14.07 5.70
C ALA A 19 34.90 13.70 5.01
N LEU A 20 34.68 12.41 4.70
CA LEU A 20 33.43 11.93 4.12
C LEU A 20 32.25 12.08 5.09
N CYS A 21 32.45 11.72 6.37
CA CYS A 21 31.42 11.89 7.40
C CYS A 21 31.07 13.37 7.62
N TRP A 22 32.06 14.27 7.54
CA TRP A 22 31.82 15.72 7.60
C TRP A 22 31.04 16.22 6.39
N ALA A 23 31.36 15.73 5.19
CA ALA A 23 30.67 16.11 3.95
C ALA A 23 29.19 15.68 3.96
N GLU A 24 28.88 14.45 4.37
CA GLU A 24 27.49 13.96 4.47
C GLU A 24 26.64 14.81 5.42
N ARG A 25 27.19 15.28 6.54
CA ARG A 25 26.48 16.17 7.47
C ARG A 25 26.22 17.58 6.91
N LYS A 26 26.91 17.97 5.83
CA LYS A 26 26.83 19.30 5.22
C LYS A 26 25.99 19.34 3.94
N LEU A 27 25.63 18.19 3.37
CA LEU A 27 24.76 18.14 2.20
C LEU A 27 23.31 18.48 2.59
N PRO A 28 22.68 19.48 1.94
CA PRO A 28 21.26 19.76 2.16
C PRO A 28 20.41 18.57 1.69
N PRO A 29 19.28 18.27 2.35
CA PRO A 29 18.41 17.19 1.93
C PRO A 29 17.88 17.44 0.51
N ASP A 30 18.04 16.46 -0.38
CA ASP A 30 17.58 16.55 -1.76
C ASP A 30 16.09 16.88 -1.84
N THR A 31 15.67 17.69 -2.81
CA THR A 31 14.24 18.04 -3.01
C THR A 31 13.36 16.81 -3.18
N ALA A 32 13.90 15.74 -3.78
CA ALA A 32 13.24 14.44 -3.88
C ALA A 32 12.99 13.80 -2.50
N SER A 33 13.89 13.98 -1.53
CA SER A 33 13.75 13.46 -0.17
C SER A 33 12.64 14.16 0.63
N GLN A 34 12.46 15.48 0.41
CA GLN A 34 11.40 16.25 1.08
C GLN A 34 10.01 15.90 0.53
N ILE A 35 9.88 15.71 -0.78
CA ILE A 35 8.63 15.24 -1.40
C ILE A 35 8.26 13.86 -0.86
N GLU A 36 9.25 12.97 -0.69
CA GLU A 36 8.98 11.63 -0.16
C GLU A 36 8.58 11.67 1.32
N ALA A 37 9.23 12.51 2.13
CA ALA A 37 8.85 12.72 3.52
C ALA A 37 7.42 13.28 3.65
N LEU A 38 7.04 14.24 2.81
CA LEU A 38 5.66 14.74 2.72
C LEU A 38 4.68 13.65 2.28
N ASN A 39 5.04 12.85 1.28
CA ASN A 39 4.22 11.76 0.79
C ASN A 39 3.94 10.76 1.92
N GLN A 40 4.95 10.36 2.70
CA GLN A 40 4.80 9.42 3.82
C GLN A 40 3.86 9.91 4.94
N LEU A 41 3.67 11.22 5.08
CA LEU A 41 2.74 11.81 6.06
C LEU A 41 1.28 11.81 5.59
N LEU A 42 1.04 11.64 4.29
CA LEU A 42 -0.29 11.58 3.71
C LEU A 42 -0.89 10.18 3.88
N PRO A 43 -2.23 10.04 3.93
CA PRO A 43 -2.90 8.77 4.26
C PRO A 43 -2.81 7.69 3.16
N GLN A 44 -2.16 7.97 2.03
CA GLN A 44 -1.97 7.00 0.93
C GLN A 44 -3.26 6.31 0.45
N THR A 45 -4.39 7.04 0.43
CA THR A 45 -5.69 6.51 -0.03
C THR A 45 -5.98 6.77 -1.51
N GLN A 46 -5.19 7.62 -2.17
CA GLN A 46 -5.35 8.00 -3.59
C GLN A 46 -6.78 8.43 -3.99
N CYS A 47 -7.58 8.92 -3.03
CA CYS A 47 -8.99 9.27 -3.22
C CYS A 47 -9.29 10.55 -4.01
N ALA A 48 -8.26 11.35 -4.33
CA ALA A 48 -8.36 12.61 -5.07
C ALA A 48 -9.30 13.71 -4.52
N GLN A 49 -9.88 13.56 -3.33
CA GLN A 49 -10.75 14.57 -2.69
C GLN A 49 -10.07 15.93 -2.46
N CYS A 50 -8.74 15.98 -2.44
CA CYS A 50 -7.97 17.21 -2.34
C CYS A 50 -7.80 17.98 -3.67
N GLY A 51 -8.36 17.47 -4.77
CA GLY A 51 -8.19 18.03 -6.12
C GLY A 51 -6.92 17.58 -6.85
N TYR A 52 -6.16 16.64 -6.30
CA TYR A 52 -4.94 16.07 -6.90
C TYR A 52 -5.12 14.59 -7.21
N PRO A 53 -4.50 14.04 -8.29
CA PRO A 53 -4.68 12.64 -8.70
C PRO A 53 -4.08 11.59 -7.74
N GLY A 54 -3.48 12.01 -6.64
CA GLY A 54 -2.94 11.12 -5.62
C GLY A 54 -2.10 11.85 -4.57
N CYS A 55 -1.63 11.11 -3.57
CA CYS A 55 -0.86 11.66 -2.45
C CYS A 55 0.49 12.24 -2.90
N ARG A 56 1.25 11.55 -3.75
CA ARG A 56 2.56 12.04 -4.22
C ARG A 56 2.47 13.34 -5.05
N PRO A 57 1.56 13.47 -6.03
CA PRO A 57 1.31 14.74 -6.71
C PRO A 57 0.96 15.89 -5.77
N TYR A 58 0.15 15.63 -4.74
CA TYR A 58 -0.20 16.63 -3.72
C TYR A 58 1.01 17.01 -2.85
N ALA A 59 1.82 16.05 -2.41
CA ALA A 59 3.08 16.30 -1.70
C ALA A 59 4.04 17.19 -2.51
N MET A 60 4.15 16.93 -3.82
CA MET A 60 4.94 17.77 -4.73
C MET A 60 4.37 19.19 -4.84
N ALA A 61 3.05 19.35 -4.87
CA ALA A 61 2.40 20.66 -4.91
C ALA A 61 2.59 21.45 -3.61
N ILE A 62 2.56 20.78 -2.45
CA ILE A 62 2.90 21.38 -1.15
C ILE A 62 4.36 21.87 -1.15
N GLN A 63 5.29 21.01 -1.57
CA GLN A 63 6.72 21.32 -1.58
C GLN A 63 7.06 22.50 -2.50
N THR A 64 6.38 22.59 -3.64
CA THR A 64 6.59 23.66 -4.62
C THR A 64 5.81 24.93 -4.29
N GLY A 65 5.05 24.95 -3.19
CA GLY A 65 4.24 26.10 -2.76
C GLY A 65 2.99 26.34 -3.63
N LYS A 66 2.61 25.38 -4.48
CA LYS A 66 1.43 25.46 -5.36
C LYS A 66 0.14 25.06 -4.66
N ALA A 67 0.22 24.37 -3.51
CA ALA A 67 -0.92 23.91 -2.73
C ALA A 67 -0.74 24.25 -1.24
N PRO A 68 -1.80 24.64 -0.53
CA PRO A 68 -1.77 24.72 0.93
C PRO A 68 -1.86 23.31 1.56
N ILE A 69 -1.34 23.16 2.78
CA ILE A 69 -1.26 21.87 3.50
C ILE A 69 -2.62 21.34 4.02
N ASN A 70 -3.67 22.14 3.96
CA ASN A 70 -4.95 21.89 4.62
C ASN A 70 -6.04 21.31 3.69
N LEU A 71 -5.67 20.70 2.56
CA LEU A 71 -6.61 20.19 1.55
C LEU A 71 -6.87 18.70 1.63
N CYS A 72 -6.39 17.97 2.63
CA CYS A 72 -6.55 16.51 2.69
C CYS A 72 -7.65 16.10 3.70
N PRO A 73 -8.93 15.96 3.27
CA PRO A 73 -10.01 15.49 4.13
C PRO A 73 -9.71 14.19 4.88
N PRO A 74 -9.24 13.10 4.24
CA PRO A 74 -9.04 11.82 4.94
C PRO A 74 -7.89 11.87 5.97
N GLY A 75 -6.93 12.80 5.82
CA GLY A 75 -5.87 12.99 6.81
C GLY A 75 -6.31 13.80 8.04
N GLY A 76 -7.41 14.56 7.90
CA GLY A 76 -7.93 15.42 8.95
C GLY A 76 -6.91 16.44 9.48
N GLN A 77 -7.22 17.03 10.64
CA GLN A 77 -6.36 18.04 11.28
C GLN A 77 -5.01 17.48 11.75
N ILE A 78 -4.94 16.17 12.02
CA ILE A 78 -3.72 15.49 12.47
C ILE A 78 -2.66 15.54 11.37
N THR A 79 -3.04 15.20 10.14
CA THR A 79 -2.14 15.29 8.98
C THR A 79 -1.72 16.72 8.72
N VAL A 80 -2.64 17.70 8.80
CA VAL A 80 -2.29 19.12 8.61
C VAL A 80 -1.24 19.59 9.62
N LYS A 81 -1.36 19.18 10.89
CA LYS A 81 -0.39 19.52 11.92
C LYS A 81 1.00 18.94 11.62
N LYS A 82 1.08 17.66 11.25
CA LYS A 82 2.34 17.00 10.88
C LYS A 82 2.98 17.66 9.64
N LEU A 83 2.16 18.03 8.65
CA LEU A 83 2.64 18.72 7.45
C LEU A 83 3.16 20.12 7.77
N ALA A 84 2.52 20.87 8.68
CA ALA A 84 2.98 22.18 9.13
C ALA A 84 4.33 22.10 9.85
N GLU A 85 4.51 21.11 10.73
CA GLU A 85 5.77 20.86 11.43
C GLU A 85 6.92 20.57 10.46
N LEU A 86 6.66 19.80 9.39
CA LEU A 86 7.69 19.42 8.41
C LEU A 86 7.98 20.53 7.38
N THR A 87 6.99 21.30 6.98
CA THR A 87 7.13 22.36 5.95
C THR A 87 7.48 23.73 6.52
N GLY A 88 7.34 23.93 7.84
CA GLY A 88 7.46 25.24 8.48
C GLY A 88 6.34 26.21 8.11
N GLN A 89 5.26 25.74 7.46
CA GLN A 89 4.09 26.57 7.14
C GLN A 89 3.23 26.81 8.39
N SER A 90 2.49 27.92 8.40
CA SER A 90 1.55 28.22 9.47
C SER A 90 0.42 27.19 9.52
N LEU A 91 0.09 26.72 10.73
CA LEU A 91 -1.04 25.83 10.97
C LEU A 91 -2.33 26.51 10.48
N LYS A 92 -2.97 25.88 9.48
CA LYS A 92 -4.28 26.29 8.97
C LYS A 92 -5.30 25.24 9.34
N ILE A 93 -6.53 25.68 9.57
CA ILE A 93 -7.67 24.77 9.78
C ILE A 93 -7.91 24.03 8.46
N LEU A 94 -8.20 22.73 8.55
CA LEU A 94 -8.60 21.90 7.41
C LEU A 94 -9.64 22.66 6.57
N SER A 95 -9.39 22.78 5.27
CA SER A 95 -10.33 23.41 4.35
C SER A 95 -11.61 22.60 4.40
N SER A 96 -12.64 23.14 5.04
CA SER A 96 -14.00 22.64 4.91
C SER A 96 -14.38 22.88 3.46
N VAL A 97 -14.20 21.86 2.62
CA VAL A 97 -14.95 21.78 1.38
C VAL A 97 -16.40 21.75 1.84
N SER A 98 -17.06 22.89 1.76
CA SER A 98 -18.48 23.10 2.04
C SER A 98 -19.30 22.51 0.90
N ASP A 99 -19.06 21.23 0.62
CA ASP A 99 -20.01 20.40 -0.08
C ASP A 99 -20.81 19.68 1.00
N PRO A 100 -22.12 19.47 0.81
CA PRO A 100 -22.88 18.59 1.68
C PRO A 100 -22.09 17.28 1.79
N THR A 101 -21.86 16.80 3.02
CA THR A 101 -21.13 15.54 3.22
C THR A 101 -21.86 14.47 2.42
N MET A 102 -21.29 14.11 1.29
CA MET A 102 -21.89 13.12 0.40
C MET A 102 -21.75 11.80 1.11
N ARG A 103 -22.87 11.08 1.27
CA ARG A 103 -22.85 9.75 1.87
C ARG A 103 -23.33 8.74 0.86
N ALA A 104 -22.63 7.61 0.84
CA ALA A 104 -23.06 6.46 0.07
C ALA A 104 -24.33 5.87 0.72
N VAL A 105 -25.32 5.54 -0.09
CA VAL A 105 -26.53 4.82 0.29
C VAL A 105 -26.64 3.61 -0.62
N ILE A 106 -26.85 2.43 -0.04
CA ILE A 106 -26.96 1.17 -0.79
C ILE A 106 -28.44 0.81 -0.91
N ARG A 107 -28.94 0.68 -2.14
CA ARG A 107 -30.31 0.24 -2.39
C ARG A 107 -30.46 -1.24 -2.05
N GLU A 108 -31.26 -1.56 -1.04
CA GLU A 108 -31.36 -2.94 -0.54
C GLU A 108 -31.97 -3.89 -1.57
N SER A 109 -32.86 -3.40 -2.46
CA SER A 109 -33.50 -4.22 -3.50
C SER A 109 -32.53 -4.76 -4.55
N ASP A 110 -31.45 -4.03 -4.80
CA ASP A 110 -30.56 -4.28 -5.94
C ASP A 110 -29.26 -4.95 -5.48
N CYS A 111 -28.91 -4.81 -4.20
CA CYS A 111 -27.66 -5.32 -3.64
C CYS A 111 -27.65 -6.86 -3.58
N ILE A 112 -26.80 -7.47 -4.40
CA ILE A 112 -26.60 -8.93 -4.46
C ILE A 112 -25.64 -9.50 -3.39
N GLY A 113 -25.05 -8.65 -2.55
CA GLY A 113 -24.14 -9.10 -1.49
C GLY A 113 -22.78 -9.62 -2.02
N CYS A 114 -22.21 -8.96 -3.03
CA CYS A 114 -20.94 -9.35 -3.68
C CYS A 114 -19.66 -8.98 -2.90
N THR A 115 -19.77 -8.23 -1.79
CA THR A 115 -18.68 -7.71 -0.93
C THR A 115 -17.59 -6.84 -1.57
N LEU A 116 -17.58 -6.63 -2.88
CA LEU A 116 -16.56 -5.82 -3.58
C LEU A 116 -16.49 -4.36 -3.09
N CYS A 117 -17.63 -3.79 -2.69
CA CYS A 117 -17.69 -2.44 -2.12
C CYS A 117 -17.01 -2.32 -0.74
N ILE A 118 -16.97 -3.41 0.04
CA ILE A 118 -16.30 -3.43 1.35
C ILE A 118 -14.80 -3.31 1.15
N GLU A 119 -14.22 -4.10 0.23
CA GLU A 119 -12.78 -4.07 -0.06
C GLU A 119 -12.31 -2.71 -0.61
N ALA A 120 -13.19 -1.99 -1.28
CA ALA A 120 -12.90 -0.67 -1.83
C ALA A 120 -13.03 0.48 -0.82
N CYS A 121 -13.66 0.25 0.34
CA CYS A 121 -13.89 1.30 1.33
C CYS A 121 -12.63 1.52 2.19
N PRO A 122 -11.93 2.67 2.09
CA PRO A 122 -10.66 2.89 2.81
C PRO A 122 -10.83 3.14 4.32
N VAL A 123 -12.07 3.36 4.77
CA VAL A 123 -12.44 3.68 6.16
C VAL A 123 -13.38 2.63 6.76
N ASP A 124 -13.59 1.51 6.05
CA ASP A 124 -14.46 0.41 6.48
C ASP A 124 -15.89 0.85 6.87
N ALA A 125 -16.42 1.89 6.22
CA ALA A 125 -17.77 2.40 6.49
C ALA A 125 -18.89 1.51 5.92
N ILE A 126 -18.59 0.40 5.24
CA ILE A 126 -19.60 -0.49 4.66
C ILE A 126 -19.57 -1.83 5.41
N ILE A 127 -20.71 -2.20 5.98
CA ILE A 127 -20.90 -3.47 6.67
C ILE A 127 -21.86 -4.36 5.87
N GLY A 128 -21.54 -5.65 5.79
CA GLY A 128 -22.49 -6.68 5.41
C GLY A 128 -21.81 -8.04 5.29
N ALA A 129 -22.50 -8.99 4.68
CA ALA A 129 -22.01 -10.36 4.48
C ALA A 129 -22.27 -10.82 3.05
N THR A 130 -21.55 -11.85 2.62
CA THR A 130 -21.74 -12.46 1.30
C THR A 130 -23.20 -12.91 1.14
N GLN A 131 -23.81 -12.59 0.00
CA GLN A 131 -25.23 -12.85 -0.31
C GLN A 131 -26.22 -12.19 0.68
N LYS A 132 -25.80 -11.14 1.39
CA LYS A 132 -26.66 -10.28 2.20
C LYS A 132 -26.52 -8.83 1.73
N THR A 133 -27.58 -8.05 1.94
CA THR A 133 -27.57 -6.61 1.66
C THR A 133 -26.56 -5.92 2.56
N HIS A 134 -25.75 -5.04 1.99
CA HIS A 134 -24.80 -4.23 2.75
C HIS A 134 -25.45 -2.92 3.21
N THR A 135 -24.88 -2.30 4.24
CA THR A 135 -25.33 -1.03 4.81
C THR A 135 -24.12 -0.14 5.06
N VAL A 136 -24.28 1.16 4.87
CA VAL A 136 -23.24 2.16 5.11
C VAL A 136 -23.42 2.74 6.51
N ILE A 137 -22.35 2.79 7.31
CA ILE A 137 -22.30 3.51 8.57
C ILE A 137 -22.16 4.99 8.24
N GLU A 138 -23.20 5.76 8.54
CA GLU A 138 -23.29 7.16 8.16
C GLU A 138 -22.16 8.04 8.70
N ASP A 139 -21.76 7.80 9.95
CA ASP A 139 -20.78 8.62 10.66
C ASP A 139 -19.34 8.38 10.19
N GLU A 140 -19.06 7.22 9.60
CA GLU A 140 -17.73 6.84 9.11
C GLU A 140 -17.58 7.09 7.60
N CYS A 141 -18.69 7.26 6.88
CA CYS A 141 -18.66 7.46 5.43
C CYS A 141 -18.07 8.83 5.07
N THR A 142 -16.94 8.82 4.36
CA THR A 142 -16.24 10.03 3.90
C THR A 142 -16.70 10.55 2.53
N GLY A 143 -17.64 9.88 1.86
CA GLY A 143 -18.10 10.27 0.52
C GLY A 143 -17.04 10.17 -0.57
N CYS A 144 -16.10 9.24 -0.46
CA CYS A 144 -14.95 9.13 -1.39
C CYS A 144 -15.23 8.46 -2.75
N GLU A 145 -16.45 7.98 -2.98
CA GLU A 145 -16.89 7.36 -4.25
C GLU A 145 -16.16 6.07 -4.68
N LEU A 146 -15.15 5.62 -3.93
CA LEU A 146 -14.36 4.42 -4.27
C LEU A 146 -15.19 3.14 -4.34
N CYS A 147 -16.35 3.10 -3.67
CA CYS A 147 -17.26 1.96 -3.68
C CYS A 147 -18.15 1.86 -4.94
N LEU A 148 -18.25 2.92 -5.76
CA LEU A 148 -19.11 2.93 -6.97
C LEU A 148 -18.54 2.05 -8.09
N PRO A 149 -17.30 2.25 -8.57
CA PRO A 149 -16.73 1.45 -9.67
C PRO A 149 -16.74 -0.08 -9.47
N PRO A 150 -16.47 -0.62 -8.26
CA PRO A 150 -16.47 -2.07 -8.06
C PRO A 150 -17.87 -2.70 -7.93
N CYS A 151 -18.95 -1.92 -7.86
CA CYS A 151 -20.31 -2.46 -7.68
C CYS A 151 -20.85 -3.03 -9.01
N PRO A 152 -21.05 -4.37 -9.15
CA PRO A 152 -21.43 -4.98 -10.42
C PRO A 152 -22.89 -4.76 -10.81
N VAL A 153 -23.72 -4.32 -9.85
CA VAL A 153 -25.17 -4.09 -10.01
C VAL A 153 -25.52 -2.62 -9.82
N ASP A 154 -24.51 -1.75 -9.70
CA ASP A 154 -24.66 -0.29 -9.58
C ASP A 154 -25.69 0.13 -8.51
N CYS A 155 -25.68 -0.53 -7.35
CA CYS A 155 -26.66 -0.36 -6.29
C CYS A 155 -26.29 0.72 -5.24
N ILE A 156 -25.33 1.61 -5.52
CA ILE A 156 -24.81 2.59 -4.57
C ILE A 156 -25.02 4.01 -5.11
N ASP A 157 -25.75 4.83 -4.37
CA ASP A 157 -25.98 6.24 -4.68
C ASP A 157 -25.22 7.15 -3.73
N LEU A 158 -24.80 8.34 -4.17
CA LEU A 158 -24.32 9.38 -3.27
C LEU A 158 -25.41 10.41 -3.03
N VAL A 159 -25.75 10.61 -1.76
CA VAL A 159 -26.77 11.57 -1.33
C VAL A 159 -26.10 12.67 -0.52
N SER A 160 -26.46 13.91 -0.85
CA SER A 160 -26.08 15.10 -0.08
C SER A 160 -26.89 15.16 1.21
N ILE A 161 -26.22 15.12 2.37
CA ILE A 161 -26.89 15.29 3.66
C ILE A 161 -26.66 16.71 4.15
N SER A 162 -27.73 17.48 4.23
CA SER A 162 -27.78 18.73 4.98
C SER A 162 -27.90 18.39 6.45
N LEU A 163 -26.89 18.74 7.25
CA LEU A 163 -26.97 18.70 8.70
C LEU A 163 -27.99 19.75 9.16
N ASP A 164 -29.26 19.36 9.24
CA ASP A 164 -30.29 20.15 9.91
C ASP A 164 -29.93 20.18 11.40
N THR A 165 -29.27 21.26 11.79
CA THR A 165 -28.98 21.57 13.19
C THR A 165 -30.30 21.98 13.84
N THR A 166 -31.12 21.00 14.21
CA THR A 166 -32.27 21.22 15.07
C THR A 166 -31.74 21.53 16.47
N SER A 167 -31.71 22.85 16.75
CA SER A 167 -31.92 23.47 18.05
C SER A 167 -31.53 22.64 19.27
N VAL A 168 -30.39 23.03 19.86
CA VAL A 168 -30.09 22.82 21.27
C VAL A 168 -31.21 23.42 22.11
N ASP A 169 -32.12 22.57 22.59
CA ASP A 169 -32.98 22.93 23.72
C ASP A 169 -32.13 22.92 24.99
N THR A 170 -31.67 24.12 25.30
CA THR A 170 -30.98 24.47 26.53
C THR A 170 -32.02 24.47 27.65
N THR A 171 -32.23 23.35 28.36
CA THR A 171 -32.65 23.38 29.77
C THR A 171 -32.49 22.02 30.43
N SER A 172 -31.87 22.04 31.61
CA SER A 172 -32.02 21.08 32.71
C SER A 172 -31.23 19.77 32.63
N HIS A 173 -29.95 19.82 33.00
CA HIS A 173 -29.54 19.52 34.38
C HIS A 173 -28.03 19.66 34.52
N VAL A 174 -27.64 20.70 35.25
CA VAL A 174 -26.29 20.88 35.78
C VAL A 174 -26.10 19.84 36.88
N VAL A 175 -25.25 18.85 36.62
CA VAL A 175 -24.41 18.30 37.68
C VAL A 175 -22.98 18.63 37.31
N ALA A 176 -22.54 19.78 37.84
CA ALA A 176 -21.14 19.98 38.09
C ALA A 176 -20.68 18.86 39.03
N SER A 177 -19.83 17.98 38.55
CA SER A 177 -18.90 17.30 39.43
C SER A 177 -17.58 17.09 38.72
N SER A 178 -16.61 17.85 39.21
CA SER A 178 -15.25 17.41 39.44
C SER A 178 -14.43 17.07 38.20
N LEU A 179 -13.58 18.06 37.86
CA LEU A 179 -12.22 17.83 37.43
C LEU A 179 -11.68 16.51 37.98
N ASP A 180 -11.57 15.49 37.14
CA ASP A 180 -10.51 14.51 37.31
C ASP A 180 -9.68 14.45 36.04
N LYS A 181 -8.44 14.91 36.21
CA LYS A 181 -7.37 14.77 35.24
C LYS A 181 -7.02 13.29 35.23
N THR A 182 -7.40 12.57 34.18
CA THR A 182 -6.57 11.42 33.79
C THR A 182 -6.68 11.16 32.30
N GLN A 183 -5.60 11.54 31.61
CA GLN A 183 -5.21 10.98 30.34
C GLN A 183 -5.19 9.44 30.46
N PRO A 184 -5.66 8.65 29.48
CA PRO A 184 -5.07 7.34 29.27
C PRO A 184 -3.71 7.61 28.61
N GLN A 185 -2.71 7.78 29.46
CA GLN A 185 -1.32 7.68 29.06
C GLN A 185 -1.05 6.25 28.59
N MET A 186 -0.18 6.14 27.58
CA MET A 186 0.77 5.04 27.52
C MET A 186 1.37 4.79 28.92
N SER A 187 1.15 3.61 29.46
CA SER A 187 2.02 3.01 30.48
C SER A 187 1.89 1.50 30.34
N ALA A 188 2.88 0.87 29.71
CA ALA A 188 3.98 0.23 30.41
C ALA A 188 3.55 -1.12 31.03
N SER A 189 4.02 -2.18 30.37
CA SER A 189 4.68 -3.32 31.02
C SER A 189 3.89 -4.02 32.13
N ILE A 190 2.88 -4.80 31.76
CA ILE A 190 2.54 -5.99 32.53
C ILE A 190 3.18 -7.16 31.79
N ALA A 191 4.26 -7.69 32.34
CA ALA A 191 4.85 -8.95 31.92
C ALA A 191 3.88 -10.08 32.35
N VAL A 192 2.88 -10.35 31.51
CA VAL A 192 2.13 -11.61 31.55
C VAL A 192 2.99 -12.62 30.80
N SER A 193 3.17 -13.81 31.33
CA SER A 193 4.10 -14.81 30.78
C SER A 193 3.75 -15.15 29.32
N ASP A 194 4.52 -14.56 28.40
CA ASP A 194 4.34 -14.52 26.93
C ASP A 194 4.56 -15.86 26.20
N ASP A 195 4.50 -17.00 26.91
CA ASP A 195 4.78 -18.30 26.31
C ASP A 195 3.56 -19.21 26.29
N CYS A 196 3.36 -19.83 25.12
CA CYS A 196 2.30 -20.80 24.90
C CYS A 196 2.48 -21.99 25.85
N VAL A 197 1.52 -22.20 26.75
CA VAL A 197 1.51 -23.36 27.67
C VAL A 197 1.05 -24.67 27.01
N ARG A 198 0.84 -24.67 25.68
CA ARG A 198 0.39 -25.83 24.89
C ARG A 198 -0.92 -26.47 25.39
N CYS A 199 -1.86 -25.68 25.89
CA CYS A 199 -3.16 -26.19 26.38
C CYS A 199 -4.04 -26.80 25.28
N GLY A 200 -3.91 -26.36 24.02
CA GLY A 200 -4.68 -26.89 22.89
C GLY A 200 -6.06 -26.26 22.67
N GLU A 201 -6.50 -25.34 23.53
CA GLU A 201 -7.85 -24.73 23.48
C GLU A 201 -8.17 -24.03 22.15
N CYS A 202 -7.14 -23.53 21.48
CA CYS A 202 -7.24 -22.87 20.18
C CYS A 202 -7.54 -23.82 19.00
N ILE A 203 -7.34 -25.14 19.15
CA ILE A 203 -7.55 -26.15 18.09
C ILE A 203 -9.06 -26.34 17.79
N PRO A 204 -9.92 -26.72 18.77
CA PRO A 204 -11.33 -27.00 18.48
C PRO A 204 -12.11 -25.75 18.04
N VAL A 205 -11.64 -24.54 18.38
CA VAL A 205 -12.31 -23.29 17.99
C VAL A 205 -11.87 -22.76 16.63
N CYS A 206 -10.88 -23.37 15.98
CA CYS A 206 -10.41 -22.92 14.68
C CYS A 206 -11.43 -23.30 13.59
N PRO A 207 -12.06 -22.33 12.89
CA PRO A 207 -13.07 -22.61 11.87
C PRO A 207 -12.49 -23.27 10.60
N LYS A 208 -11.15 -23.26 10.47
CA LYS A 208 -10.41 -23.87 9.37
C LYS A 208 -9.79 -25.21 9.74
N SER A 209 -10.11 -25.72 10.94
CA SER A 209 -9.56 -26.98 11.47
C SER A 209 -8.02 -27.02 11.44
N LEU A 210 -7.38 -25.87 11.63
CA LEU A 210 -5.93 -25.75 11.71
C LEU A 210 -5.44 -26.13 13.11
N THR A 211 -4.11 -26.16 13.28
CA THR A 211 -3.46 -26.47 14.55
C THR A 211 -2.67 -25.25 15.07
N PRO A 212 -3.33 -24.23 15.64
CA PRO A 212 -2.65 -23.00 16.07
C PRO A 212 -1.50 -23.23 17.06
N VAL A 213 -1.57 -24.28 17.89
CA VAL A 213 -0.44 -24.65 18.77
C VAL A 213 0.80 -24.97 17.93
N ALA A 214 0.71 -25.90 16.98
CA ALA A 214 1.85 -26.27 16.14
C ALA A 214 2.38 -25.07 15.34
N MET A 215 1.47 -24.26 14.79
CA MET A 215 1.80 -23.05 14.05
C MET A 215 2.55 -22.03 14.91
N TYR A 216 2.14 -21.81 16.17
CA TYR A 216 2.85 -20.90 17.08
C TYR A 216 4.29 -21.37 17.33
N TRP A 217 4.50 -22.67 17.53
CA TRP A 217 5.84 -23.22 17.75
C TRP A 217 6.71 -23.23 16.50
N GLN A 218 6.10 -23.32 15.31
CA GLN A 218 6.79 -23.29 14.02
C GLN A 218 6.83 -21.91 13.37
N ARG A 219 6.37 -20.84 14.03
CA ARG A 219 6.18 -19.49 13.44
C ARG A 219 7.40 -18.89 12.74
N ASN A 220 8.61 -19.31 13.12
CA ASN A 220 9.87 -18.83 12.54
C ASN A 220 10.42 -19.74 11.42
N ASN A 221 9.72 -20.83 11.08
CA ASN A 221 10.14 -21.79 10.06
C ASN A 221 9.12 -21.80 8.92
N VAL A 222 9.44 -21.09 7.82
CA VAL A 222 8.56 -20.92 6.67
C VAL A 222 8.12 -22.25 6.06
N THR A 223 9.04 -23.22 5.94
CA THR A 223 8.75 -24.54 5.36
C THR A 223 7.74 -25.31 6.20
N GLU A 224 7.89 -25.27 7.52
CA GLU A 224 6.95 -25.91 8.44
C GLU A 224 5.60 -25.20 8.45
N MET A 225 5.58 -23.87 8.38
CA MET A 225 4.33 -23.11 8.30
C MET A 225 3.56 -23.39 7.00
N GLU A 226 4.26 -23.61 5.89
CA GLU A 226 3.67 -24.08 4.63
C GLU A 226 3.04 -25.47 4.80
N ALA A 227 3.77 -26.42 5.41
CA ALA A 227 3.27 -27.77 5.69
C ALA A 227 2.05 -27.78 6.65
N LEU A 228 2.01 -26.84 7.60
CA LEU A 228 0.89 -26.63 8.51
C LEU A 228 -0.29 -25.86 7.87
N ARG A 229 -0.22 -25.54 6.57
CA ARG A 229 -1.28 -24.86 5.81
C ARG A 229 -1.62 -23.48 6.38
N LEU A 230 -0.61 -22.74 6.86
CA LEU A 230 -0.79 -21.38 7.40
C LEU A 230 -1.58 -20.46 6.45
N ALA A 231 -1.40 -20.63 5.13
CA ALA A 231 -2.11 -19.84 4.13
C ALA A 231 -3.65 -19.88 4.27
N GLU A 232 -4.20 -20.94 4.84
CA GLU A 232 -5.64 -21.10 5.07
C GLU A 232 -6.16 -20.39 6.31
N CYS A 233 -5.27 -19.87 7.17
CA CYS A 233 -5.67 -19.04 8.29
C CYS A 233 -6.39 -17.80 7.77
N ILE A 234 -7.62 -17.59 8.23
CA ILE A 234 -8.45 -16.43 7.87
C ILE A 234 -8.38 -15.30 8.92
N GLU A 235 -7.42 -15.37 9.84
CA GLU A 235 -7.12 -14.29 10.79
C GLU A 235 -8.33 -13.88 11.70
N CYS A 236 -9.27 -14.80 11.91
CA CYS A 236 -10.52 -14.56 12.65
C CYS A 236 -10.37 -14.30 14.16
N SER A 237 -9.15 -14.36 14.72
CA SER A 237 -8.84 -14.10 16.14
C SER A 237 -9.61 -14.97 17.15
N ARG A 238 -10.11 -16.14 16.74
CA ARG A 238 -10.81 -17.07 17.64
C ARG A 238 -9.86 -17.77 18.61
N CYS A 239 -8.65 -18.07 18.14
CA CYS A 239 -7.58 -18.65 18.94
C CYS A 239 -7.09 -17.72 20.05
N ASP A 240 -7.09 -16.41 19.81
CA ASP A 240 -6.66 -15.36 20.74
C ASP A 240 -7.62 -15.30 21.93
N ARG A 241 -8.93 -15.27 21.65
CA ARG A 241 -9.98 -15.18 22.67
C ARG A 241 -10.04 -16.36 23.63
N VAL A 242 -9.62 -17.54 23.17
CA VAL A 242 -9.60 -18.75 24.01
C VAL A 242 -8.24 -19.04 24.60
N CYS A 243 -7.22 -18.23 24.29
CA CYS A 243 -5.88 -18.47 24.77
C CYS A 243 -5.79 -18.07 26.26
N PRO A 244 -5.53 -19.00 27.19
CA PRO A 244 -5.38 -18.67 28.60
C PRO A 244 -4.10 -17.87 28.90
N SER A 245 -3.14 -17.90 27.97
CA SER A 245 -1.91 -17.10 28.01
C SER A 245 -2.07 -15.73 27.34
N GLU A 246 -3.27 -15.38 26.88
CA GLU A 246 -3.59 -14.10 26.23
C GLU A 246 -2.69 -13.77 25.01
N LEU A 247 -2.19 -14.81 24.33
CA LEU A 247 -1.33 -14.65 23.17
C LEU A 247 -2.12 -14.10 21.97
N PRO A 248 -1.55 -13.10 21.24
CA PRO A 248 -2.18 -12.54 20.05
C PRO A 248 -1.89 -13.44 18.83
N LEU A 249 -2.44 -14.66 18.84
CA LEU A 249 -2.13 -15.69 17.84
C LEU A 249 -2.49 -15.24 16.41
N ALA A 250 -3.57 -14.50 16.21
CA ALA A 250 -3.97 -14.02 14.89
C ALA A 250 -2.97 -13.02 14.30
N THR A 251 -2.43 -12.11 15.11
CA THR A 251 -1.41 -11.16 14.62
C THR A 251 -0.10 -11.90 14.30
N ILE A 252 0.31 -12.84 15.16
CA ILE A 252 1.49 -13.69 14.92
C ILE A 252 1.35 -14.48 13.61
N PHE A 253 0.17 -15.04 13.34
CA PHE A 253 -0.08 -15.78 12.10
C PHE A 253 -0.18 -14.86 10.89
N SER A 254 -0.72 -13.65 11.03
CA SER A 254 -0.71 -12.63 9.98
C SER A 254 0.73 -12.27 9.57
N ASP A 255 1.59 -12.01 10.55
CA ASP A 255 3.01 -11.71 10.31
C ASP A 255 3.71 -12.88 9.61
N ALA A 256 3.50 -14.10 10.11
CA ALA A 256 4.05 -15.32 9.49
C ALA A 256 3.49 -15.59 8.08
N LYS A 257 2.26 -15.16 7.79
CA LYS A 257 1.65 -15.28 6.45
C LYS A 257 2.26 -14.27 5.48
N GLY A 258 2.62 -13.09 5.98
CA GLY A 258 3.42 -12.09 5.23
C GLY A 258 4.75 -12.66 4.76
N THR A 259 5.51 -13.31 5.67
CA THR A 259 6.80 -13.93 5.31
C THR A 259 6.63 -15.10 4.34
N LEU A 260 5.60 -15.93 4.51
CA LEU A 260 5.28 -17.03 3.59
C LEU A 260 4.96 -16.52 2.17
N ARG A 261 4.15 -15.46 2.04
CA ARG A 261 3.82 -14.84 0.75
C ARG A 261 5.05 -14.27 0.05
N GLN A 262 5.93 -13.61 0.79
CA GLN A 262 7.16 -13.04 0.23
C GLN A 262 8.08 -14.13 -0.34
N GLU A 263 8.21 -15.25 0.37
CA GLU A 263 9.03 -16.38 -0.10
C GLU A 263 8.42 -17.07 -1.32
N GLN A 264 7.09 -17.21 -1.38
CA GLN A 264 6.38 -17.74 -2.55
C GLN A 264 6.58 -16.85 -3.79
N GLN A 265 6.40 -15.53 -3.67
CA GLN A 265 6.66 -14.59 -4.77
C GLN A 265 8.11 -14.64 -5.25
N ARG A 266 9.07 -14.80 -4.32
CA ARG A 266 10.49 -14.96 -4.67
C ARG A 266 10.72 -16.22 -5.48
N LYS A 267 10.17 -17.37 -5.07
CA LYS A 267 10.25 -18.65 -5.79
C LYS A 267 9.64 -18.53 -7.19
N GLU A 268 8.42 -17.97 -7.29
CA GLU A 268 7.74 -17.77 -8.57
C GLU A 268 8.54 -16.87 -9.52
N SER A 269 9.10 -15.76 -9.00
CA SER A 269 9.93 -14.86 -9.79
C SER A 269 11.22 -15.53 -10.30
N ALA A 270 11.84 -16.41 -9.49
CA ALA A 270 13.01 -17.18 -9.87
C ALA A 270 12.68 -18.16 -10.99
N ILE A 271 11.60 -18.94 -10.84
CA ILE A 271 11.10 -19.87 -11.86
C ILE A 271 10.79 -19.12 -13.17
N TYR A 272 10.11 -17.99 -13.08
CA TYR A 272 9.80 -17.15 -14.25
C TYR A 272 11.07 -16.66 -14.96
N SER A 273 12.07 -16.21 -14.19
CA SER A 273 13.35 -15.74 -14.74
C SER A 273 14.12 -16.86 -15.46
N GLU A 274 14.10 -18.07 -14.91
CA GLU A 274 14.72 -19.26 -15.47
C GLU A 274 14.02 -19.67 -16.77
N ALA A 275 12.69 -19.75 -16.77
CA ALA A 275 11.89 -20.05 -17.97
C ALA A 275 12.14 -19.04 -19.10
N ARG A 276 12.32 -17.75 -18.76
CA ARG A 276 12.63 -16.72 -19.77
C ARG A 276 14.04 -16.85 -20.33
N PHE A 277 14.99 -17.28 -19.50
CA PHE A 277 16.36 -17.52 -19.90
C PHE A 277 16.46 -18.75 -20.81
N SER A 278 15.86 -19.88 -20.43
CA SER A 278 15.83 -21.10 -21.24
C SER A 278 15.16 -20.88 -22.60
N ALA A 279 14.02 -20.18 -22.64
CA ALA A 279 13.35 -19.82 -23.90
C ALA A 279 14.16 -18.87 -24.79
N ARG A 280 15.11 -18.11 -24.23
CA ARG A 280 16.07 -17.30 -25.00
C ARG A 280 17.21 -18.15 -25.53
N GLU A 281 17.70 -19.10 -24.74
CA GLU A 281 18.73 -20.08 -25.11
C GLU A 281 18.27 -20.92 -26.32
N GLU A 282 17.06 -21.48 -26.25
CA GLU A 282 16.49 -22.31 -27.33
C GLU A 282 16.35 -21.55 -28.65
N ARG A 283 15.91 -20.29 -28.60
CA ARG A 283 15.86 -19.42 -29.78
C ARG A 283 17.24 -19.13 -30.36
N ARG A 284 18.28 -19.05 -29.52
CA ARG A 284 19.66 -18.83 -29.97
C ARG A 284 20.24 -20.09 -30.62
N THR A 285 19.92 -21.28 -30.12
CA THR A 285 20.40 -22.55 -30.67
C THR A 285 19.67 -22.98 -31.94
N HIS A 286 18.39 -22.61 -32.09
CA HIS A 286 17.57 -22.94 -33.27
C HIS A 286 17.48 -21.83 -34.34
N ALA A 287 18.13 -20.66 -34.12
CA ALA A 287 18.19 -19.63 -35.14
C ALA A 287 19.06 -20.12 -36.33
N PRO A 288 18.54 -20.14 -37.57
CA PRO A 288 19.39 -20.41 -38.73
C PRO A 288 20.49 -19.36 -38.80
N PRO A 289 21.72 -19.72 -39.25
CA PRO A 289 22.78 -18.74 -39.40
C PRO A 289 22.25 -17.62 -40.29
N VAL A 290 22.28 -16.39 -39.79
CA VAL A 290 21.91 -15.20 -40.57
C VAL A 290 22.93 -15.11 -41.71
N SER A 291 22.59 -15.65 -42.88
CA SER A 291 23.39 -15.45 -44.06
C SER A 291 23.32 -13.97 -44.38
N LYS A 292 24.47 -13.31 -44.35
CA LYS A 292 24.61 -11.92 -44.79
C LYS A 292 24.37 -11.91 -46.29
N SER A 293 23.11 -11.89 -46.71
CA SER A 293 22.80 -11.64 -48.12
C SER A 293 23.31 -10.23 -48.44
N PRO A 294 24.17 -10.05 -49.46
CA PRO A 294 24.74 -8.75 -49.76
C PRO A 294 23.62 -7.74 -50.06
N ILE A 295 23.72 -6.56 -49.46
CA ILE A 295 22.85 -5.43 -49.79
C ILE A 295 23.01 -5.17 -51.30
N PRO A 296 21.93 -5.16 -52.10
CA PRO A 296 22.03 -5.01 -53.54
C PRO A 296 22.71 -3.69 -53.88
N THR A 297 23.69 -3.74 -54.78
CA THR A 297 24.45 -2.55 -55.16
C THR A 297 23.57 -1.60 -56.00
N PRO A 298 23.91 -0.31 -56.11
CA PRO A 298 23.18 0.62 -56.98
C PRO A 298 23.07 0.15 -58.44
N SER A 299 24.07 -0.62 -58.92
CA SER A 299 24.03 -1.30 -60.23
C SER A 299 22.91 -2.34 -60.32
N ASP A 300 22.71 -3.11 -59.26
CA ASP A 300 21.71 -4.17 -59.20
C ASP A 300 20.30 -3.58 -59.15
N LEU A 301 20.13 -2.47 -58.42
CA LEU A 301 18.88 -1.70 -58.40
C LEU A 301 18.56 -1.08 -59.76
N LEU A 302 19.57 -0.60 -60.51
CA LEU A 302 19.36 -0.05 -61.84
C LEU A 302 18.93 -1.13 -62.85
N LYS A 303 19.51 -2.33 -62.77
CA LYS A 303 19.12 -3.47 -63.62
C LYS A 303 17.70 -3.96 -63.33
N ILE A 304 17.30 -3.94 -62.05
CA ILE A 304 15.93 -4.27 -61.64
C ILE A 304 14.95 -3.23 -62.20
N ALA A 305 15.26 -1.94 -62.07
CA ALA A 305 14.42 -0.86 -62.59
C ALA A 305 14.34 -0.84 -64.13
N GLN A 306 15.43 -1.18 -64.83
CA GLN A 306 15.45 -1.28 -66.30
C GLN A 306 14.63 -2.47 -66.81
N ARG A 307 14.67 -3.62 -66.13
CA ARG A 307 13.82 -4.78 -66.47
C ARG A 307 12.33 -4.46 -66.31
N GLN A 308 11.98 -3.74 -65.26
CA GLN A 308 10.59 -3.31 -65.03
C GLN A 308 10.09 -2.33 -66.11
N ARG A 309 10.95 -1.48 -66.68
CA ARG A 309 10.58 -0.61 -67.81
C ARG A 309 10.33 -1.33 -69.12
N VAL A 310 11.05 -2.43 -69.39
CA VAL A 310 10.86 -3.23 -70.61
C VAL A 310 9.54 -4.02 -70.55
N GLU A 311 9.09 -4.40 -69.36
CA GLU A 311 7.80 -5.08 -69.16
C GLU A 311 6.61 -4.11 -69.26
N THR A 312 6.78 -2.83 -68.91
CA THR A 312 5.77 -1.79 -69.09
C THR A 312 5.92 -1.10 -70.45
N GLY A 313 5.73 -1.85 -71.53
CA GLY A 313 5.89 -1.41 -72.93
C GLY A 313 5.35 0.00 -73.18
N GLN A 314 6.27 0.95 -73.28
CA GLN A 314 6.02 2.34 -73.67
C GLN A 314 7.05 2.71 -74.74
N ASP A 315 7.10 1.90 -75.78
CA ASP A 315 7.64 2.29 -77.09
C ASP A 315 6.51 3.02 -77.82
N GLY A 316 6.79 4.28 -78.16
CA GLY A 316 5.84 5.18 -78.79
C GLY A 316 5.69 5.01 -80.29
N ILE A 317 4.79 5.87 -80.79
CA ILE A 317 4.41 6.19 -82.17
C ILE A 317 3.18 5.42 -82.66
#